data_AF-A0A8S0S8Y7-F1
#
_entry.id   AF-A0A8S0S8Y7-F1
#
_cell.length_a   1.000
_cell.length_b   1.000
_cell.length_c   1.000
_cell.angle_alpha   90.00
_cell.angle_beta   90.00
_cell.angle_gamma   90.00
#
_symmetry.space_group_name_H-M   'P 1'
#
loop_
_entity.id
_entity.type
_entity.pdbx_description
1 polymer ?
#
loop_
_entity_poly.entity_id
_entity_poly.type
_entity_poly.pdbx_seq_one_letter_code
_entity_poly.pdbx_strand_id
1 'polypeptide(L)'
;MEGFAQQAETIQKGMANIVMNGFKPKSIPVYKEFVTEFAVCDQWFSSISTLTQPNRLFIHSSSSYGAMANDTKCLFKGTHRRPFLNQLKKMVSLLGFIISYTSFNSLLQ
;
A
#
# COMPACT_ATOMS: atom_id res chain seq x y z
N MET A 1 21.56 2.43 -7.72
CA MET A 1 20.65 1.34 -7.31
C MET A 1 20.95 0.08 -8.13
N GLU A 2 22.14 -0.51 -7.98
CA GLU A 2 22.57 -1.64 -8.85
C GLU A 2 22.25 -3.02 -8.26
N GLY A 3 21.94 -3.09 -6.96
CA GLY A 3 21.72 -4.36 -6.26
C GLY A 3 20.33 -4.98 -6.45
N PHE A 4 19.35 -4.28 -7.00
CA PHE A 4 17.97 -4.79 -7.08
C PHE A 4 17.84 -6.00 -8.02
N ALA A 5 18.33 -5.87 -9.25
CA ALA A 5 18.33 -6.96 -10.22
C ALA A 5 19.23 -8.12 -9.78
N GLN A 6 20.37 -7.81 -9.17
CA GLN A 6 21.30 -8.81 -8.62
C GLN A 6 20.62 -9.65 -7.52
N GLN A 7 19.93 -9.00 -6.59
CA GLN A 7 19.21 -9.69 -5.53
C GLN A 7 18.10 -10.59 -6.08
N ALA A 8 17.37 -10.14 -7.11
CA ALA A 8 16.30 -10.94 -7.71
C ALA A 8 16.81 -12.27 -8.31
N GLU A 9 17.96 -12.26 -8.98
CA GLU A 9 18.58 -13.49 -9.52
C GLU A 9 18.96 -14.49 -8.43
N THR A 10 19.28 -14.03 -7.21
CA THR A 10 19.57 -14.95 -6.10
C THR A 10 18.33 -15.73 -5.63
N ILE A 11 17.13 -15.19 -5.86
CA ILE A 11 15.86 -15.83 -5.48
C ILE A 11 15.48 -16.88 -6.53
N GLN A 12 15.52 -16.50 -7.80
CA GLN A 12 15.20 -17.38 -8.92
C GLN A 12 15.93 -16.92 -10.18
N LYS A 13 16.53 -17.88 -10.89
CA LYS A 13 17.21 -17.60 -12.16
C LYS A 13 16.24 -17.01 -13.19
N GLY A 14 16.61 -15.88 -13.79
CA GLY A 14 15.82 -15.14 -14.76
C GLY A 14 14.82 -14.14 -14.17
N MET A 15 14.75 -14.03 -12.84
CA MET A 15 13.84 -13.11 -12.16
C MET A 15 14.22 -11.65 -12.37
N ALA A 16 15.49 -11.32 -12.66
CA ALA A 16 15.89 -9.95 -12.98
C ALA A 16 15.11 -9.39 -14.18
N ASN A 17 14.87 -10.22 -15.21
CA ASN A 17 14.12 -9.81 -16.38
C ASN A 17 12.66 -9.47 -16.04
N ILE A 18 12.08 -10.15 -15.06
CA ILE A 18 10.70 -9.90 -14.63
C ILE A 18 10.61 -8.62 -13.81
N VAL A 19 11.50 -8.43 -12.82
CA VAL A 19 11.43 -7.28 -11.90
C VAL A 19 11.85 -5.96 -12.54
N MET A 20 12.70 -5.99 -13.58
CA MET A 20 13.11 -4.80 -14.33
C MET A 20 12.17 -4.46 -15.49
N ASN A 21 11.12 -5.26 -15.71
CA ASN A 21 10.18 -5.02 -16.79
C ASN A 21 9.20 -3.89 -16.45
N GLY A 22 8.80 -3.13 -17.48
CA GLY A 22 7.83 -2.04 -17.38
C GLY A 22 6.67 -2.25 -18.35
N PHE A 23 5.50 -1.73 -18.01
CA PHE A 23 4.33 -1.80 -18.88
C PHE A 23 4.34 -0.68 -19.92
N LYS A 24 4.01 -1.02 -21.17
CA LYS A 24 3.81 -0.02 -22.23
C LYS A 24 2.51 0.76 -21.97
N PRO A 25 2.41 2.05 -22.35
CA PRO A 25 1.17 2.83 -22.16
C PRO A 25 -0.07 2.19 -22.80
N LYS A 26 0.10 1.50 -23.94
CA LYS A 26 -0.99 0.74 -24.60
C LYS A 26 -1.54 -0.41 -23.75
N SER A 27 -0.73 -0.96 -22.86
CA SER A 27 -1.14 -2.05 -21.95
C SER A 27 -1.84 -1.53 -20.70
N ILE A 28 -1.71 -0.23 -20.39
CA ILE A 28 -2.36 0.40 -19.23
C ILE A 28 -3.03 1.73 -19.64
N PRO A 29 -4.08 1.69 -20.50
CA PRO A 29 -4.67 2.89 -21.08
C PRO A 29 -5.29 3.83 -20.04
N VAL A 30 -5.90 3.29 -18.98
CA VAL A 30 -6.53 4.10 -17.92
C VAL A 30 -5.49 4.94 -17.17
N TYR A 31 -4.34 4.37 -16.81
CA TYR A 31 -3.29 5.11 -16.12
C TYR A 31 -2.63 6.14 -17.04
N LYS A 32 -2.51 5.85 -18.34
CA LYS A 32 -2.05 6.84 -19.33
C LYS A 32 -2.94 8.09 -19.33
N GLU A 33 -4.27 7.91 -19.33
CA GLU A 33 -5.19 9.06 -19.26
C GLU A 33 -5.06 9.80 -17.92
N PHE A 34 -4.92 9.11 -16.79
CA PHE A 34 -4.70 9.79 -15.50
C PHE A 34 -3.40 10.59 -15.44
N VAL A 35 -2.31 10.07 -15.99
CA VAL A 35 -1.02 10.78 -16.02
C VAL A 35 -1.06 12.00 -16.93
N THR A 36 -1.90 12.01 -17.96
CA THR A 36 -2.02 13.11 -18.92
C THR A 36 -2.97 14.20 -18.45
N GLU A 37 -4.05 13.84 -17.77
CA GLU A 37 -5.09 14.79 -17.35
C GLU A 37 -4.97 15.27 -15.90
N PHE A 38 -4.19 14.59 -15.04
CA PHE A 38 -4.07 14.92 -13.61
C PHE A 38 -2.62 15.09 -13.16
N ALA A 39 -2.43 15.76 -12.03
CA ALA A 39 -1.13 15.91 -11.41
C ALA A 39 -0.62 14.57 -10.84
N VAL A 40 0.62 14.22 -11.17
CA VAL A 40 1.29 13.00 -10.71
C VAL A 40 2.42 13.36 -9.75
N CYS A 41 2.52 12.63 -8.65
CA CYS A 41 3.69 12.65 -7.78
C CYS A 41 4.62 11.52 -8.17
N ASP A 42 5.72 11.84 -8.85
CA ASP A 42 6.74 10.91 -9.33
C ASP A 42 7.73 10.48 -8.21
N GLN A 43 7.85 11.31 -7.17
CA GLN A 43 8.69 11.08 -6.00
C GLN A 43 7.88 10.64 -4.77
N TRP A 44 6.88 9.79 -4.97
CA TRP A 44 6.11 9.20 -3.88
C TRP A 44 6.75 7.88 -3.40
N PHE A 45 7.23 7.85 -2.15
CA PHE A 45 7.86 6.67 -1.56
C PHE A 45 6.93 6.01 -0.53
N SER A 46 7.07 4.69 -0.36
CA SER A 46 6.44 3.99 0.78
C SER A 46 6.97 4.55 2.10
N SER A 47 6.13 4.72 3.11
CA SER A 47 6.55 5.24 4.42
C SER A 47 7.61 4.38 5.10
N ILE A 48 7.56 3.07 4.88
CA ILE A 48 8.57 2.13 5.37
C ILE A 48 8.82 1.06 4.30
N SER A 49 10.08 0.65 4.12
CA SER A 49 10.50 -0.39 3.18
C SER A 49 10.18 -1.80 3.69
N THR A 50 8.91 -2.06 4.02
CA THR A 50 8.41 -3.34 4.54
C THR A 50 7.14 -3.76 3.81
N LEU A 51 6.41 -4.72 4.37
CA LEU A 51 5.24 -5.33 3.76
C LEU A 51 4.00 -4.41 3.76
N THR A 52 2.89 -4.91 3.20
CA THR A 52 1.65 -4.18 2.99
C THR A 52 1.01 -3.63 4.27
N GLN A 53 0.99 -4.42 5.34
CA GLN A 53 0.26 -4.09 6.56
C GLN A 53 0.89 -2.89 7.31
N PRO A 54 2.22 -2.83 7.54
CA PRO A 54 2.87 -1.63 8.10
C PRO A 54 2.61 -0.36 7.28
N ASN A 55 2.71 -0.43 5.95
CA ASN A 55 2.48 0.73 5.08
C ASN A 55 1.01 1.21 5.12
N ARG A 56 0.05 0.28 5.24
CA ARG A 56 -1.37 0.62 5.44
C ARG A 56 -1.60 1.34 6.78
N LEU A 57 -0.87 0.96 7.83
CA LEU A 57 -0.92 1.67 9.10
C LEU A 57 -0.40 3.10 9.00
N PHE A 58 0.67 3.35 8.24
CA PHE A 58 1.13 4.72 8.00
C PHE A 58 0.07 5.59 7.32
N ILE A 59 -0.69 5.06 6.38
CA ILE A 59 -1.80 5.80 5.73
C ILE A 59 -2.90 6.15 6.74
N HIS A 60 -3.23 5.24 7.66
CA HIS A 60 -4.35 5.44 8.59
C HIS A 60 -3.99 6.15 9.90
N SER A 61 -2.73 6.08 10.33
CA SER A 61 -2.30 6.56 11.66
C SER A 61 -0.95 7.27 11.67
N SER A 62 -0.36 7.55 10.51
CA SER A 62 0.96 8.20 10.36
C SER A 62 2.10 7.46 11.07
N SER A 63 1.90 6.20 11.46
CA SER A 63 2.85 5.34 12.15
C SER A 63 2.46 3.87 11.96
N SER A 64 3.44 2.97 11.89
CA SER A 64 3.23 1.52 11.91
C SER A 64 3.20 0.91 13.32
N TYR A 65 3.43 1.70 14.37
CA TYR A 65 3.48 1.24 15.77
C TYR A 65 4.45 0.05 16.02
N GLY A 66 5.53 -0.01 15.25
CA GLY A 66 6.53 -1.08 15.36
C GLY A 66 6.21 -2.33 14.54
N ALA A 67 5.10 -2.36 13.80
CA ALA A 67 4.84 -3.42 12.83
C ALA A 67 5.87 -3.33 11.69
N MET A 68 6.58 -4.43 11.44
CA MET A 68 7.55 -4.58 10.34
C MET A 68 7.18 -5.70 9.36
N ALA A 69 6.19 -6.53 9.70
CA ALA A 69 5.71 -7.63 8.88
C ALA A 69 4.18 -7.68 8.89
N ASN A 70 3.61 -8.50 8.00
CA ASN A 70 2.19 -8.81 8.01
C ASN A 70 1.90 -9.80 9.16
N ASP A 71 1.11 -9.39 10.14
CA ASP A 71 0.59 -10.28 11.18
C ASP A 71 -0.94 -10.33 11.14
N THR A 72 -1.48 -11.50 10.81
CA THR A 72 -2.93 -11.71 10.72
C THR A 72 -3.61 -11.64 12.09
N LYS A 73 -2.94 -12.07 13.18
CA LYS A 73 -3.51 -12.00 14.53
C LYS A 73 -3.67 -10.55 14.97
N CYS A 74 -2.70 -9.71 14.64
CA CYS A 74 -2.75 -8.27 14.90
C CYS A 74 -3.86 -7.58 14.08
N LEU A 75 -4.09 -7.99 12.82
CA LEU A 75 -5.21 -7.50 12.00
C LEU A 75 -6.57 -7.76 12.65
N PHE A 76 -6.81 -9.00 13.10
CA PHE A 76 -8.08 -9.37 13.71
C PHE A 76 -8.32 -8.68 15.05
N LYS A 77 -7.28 -8.56 15.88
CA LYS A 77 -7.36 -7.90 17.19
C LYS A 77 -7.53 -6.38 17.07
N GLY A 78 -7.19 -5.82 15.92
CA GLY A 78 -7.12 -4.39 15.69
C GLY A 78 -5.88 -3.77 16.33
N THR A 79 -5.46 -2.62 15.80
CA THR A 79 -4.31 -1.90 16.35
C THR A 79 -4.65 -1.20 17.65
N HIS A 80 -3.69 -1.19 18.58
CA HIS A 80 -3.89 -0.64 19.93
C HIS A 80 -4.32 0.85 19.95
N ARG A 81 -3.95 1.65 18.94
CA ARG A 81 -4.27 3.07 18.88
C ARG A 81 -5.31 3.38 17.81
N ARG A 82 -6.20 4.34 18.12
CA ARG A 82 -7.26 4.80 17.21
C ARG A 82 -6.63 5.48 15.98
N PRO A 83 -6.97 5.07 14.75
CA PRO A 83 -6.46 5.71 13.54
C PRO A 83 -6.89 7.17 13.48
N PHE A 84 -6.13 7.98 12.74
CA PHE A 84 -6.39 9.40 12.50
C PHE A 84 -7.84 9.64 12.04
N LEU A 85 -8.38 8.73 11.22
CA LEU A 85 -9.75 8.80 10.72
C LEU A 85 -10.81 8.78 11.84
N ASN A 86 -10.54 8.08 12.96
CA ASN A 86 -11.41 8.10 14.14
C ASN A 86 -11.30 9.42 14.93
N GLN A 87 -10.21 10.16 14.76
CA GLN A 87 -10.05 11.50 15.32
C GLN A 87 -10.75 12.53 14.41
N LEU A 88 -10.60 12.41 13.09
CA LEU A 88 -11.33 13.23 12.11
C LEU A 88 -12.84 13.12 12.25
N LYS A 89 -13.38 11.91 12.42
CA LYS A 89 -14.83 11.70 12.67
C LYS A 89 -15.35 12.47 13.88
N LYS A 90 -14.50 12.72 14.89
CA LYS A 90 -14.87 13.52 16.06
C LYS A 90 -14.79 15.01 15.80
N MET A 91 -13.86 15.47 14.97
CA MET A 91 -13.68 16.87 14.61
C MET A 91 -14.66 17.36 13.55
N VAL A 92 -15.09 16.49 12.64
CA VAL A 92 -15.98 16.83 11.53
C VAL A 92 -17.14 15.84 11.52
N SER A 93 -18.12 16.07 12.39
CA SER A 93 -19.32 15.20 12.54
C SER A 93 -20.21 15.14 11.29
N LEU A 94 -19.89 15.92 10.26
CA LEU A 94 -20.68 16.08 9.04
C LEU A 94 -20.08 15.43 7.77
N LEU A 95 -18.81 14.97 7.78
CA LEU A 95 -18.24 14.25 6.64
C LEU A 95 -18.23 12.73 6.87
N GLY A 96 -19.04 12.01 6.10
CA GLY A 96 -18.99 10.55 6.02
C GLY A 96 -17.74 10.09 5.28
N PHE A 97 -16.77 9.51 6.00
CA PHE A 97 -15.63 8.81 5.41
C PHE A 97 -15.80 7.30 5.52
N ILE A 98 -15.75 6.60 4.39
CA ILE A 98 -15.86 5.14 4.29
C ILE A 98 -14.59 4.60 3.65
N ILE A 99 -14.02 3.56 4.26
CA ILE A 99 -12.98 2.74 3.62
C ILE A 99 -13.70 1.49 3.08
N SER A 100 -13.85 1.40 1.76
CA SER A 100 -14.47 0.24 1.11
C SER A 100 -13.41 -0.79 0.76
N TYR A 101 -13.61 -2.03 1.22
CA TYR A 101 -12.78 -3.17 0.82
C TYR A 101 -13.60 -4.14 -0.03
N THR A 102 -13.09 -4.50 -1.21
CA THR A 102 -13.79 -5.37 -2.17
C THR A 102 -13.95 -6.83 -1.71
N SER A 103 -13.18 -7.29 -0.71
CA SER A 103 -13.06 -8.72 -0.36
C SER A 103 -13.26 -9.05 1.13
N PHE A 104 -14.00 -8.24 1.90
CA PHE A 104 -14.21 -8.56 3.33
C PHE A 104 -15.11 -9.80 3.56
N ASN A 105 -15.79 -10.32 2.53
CA ASN A 105 -16.73 -11.43 2.63
C ASN A 105 -16.10 -12.84 2.66
N SER A 106 -14.81 -13.01 2.38
CA SER A 106 -14.19 -14.35 2.26
C SER A 106 -13.46 -14.84 3.52
N LEU A 107 -13.55 -14.11 4.64
CA LEU A 107 -12.86 -14.44 5.91
C LEU A 107 -13.83 -14.69 7.08
N LEU A 108 -15.13 -14.87 6.79
CA LEU A 108 -16.19 -15.16 7.75
C LEU A 108 -16.92 -16.50 7.47
N GLN A 109 -16.28 -17.42 6.74
CA GLN A 109 -16.69 -18.83 6.66
C GLN A 109 -15.64 -19.72 7.32
#